data_AF-Q472V3-F1
#
_entry.id   AF-Q472V3-F1
#
_cell.length_a   1.000
_cell.length_b   1.000
_cell.length_c   1.000
_cell.angle_alpha   90.00
_cell.angle_beta   90.00
_cell.angle_gamma   90.00
#
_symmetry.space_group_name_H-M   'P 1'
#
loop_
_entity.id
_entity.type
_entity.pdbx_description
1 polymer ?
#
loop_
_entity_poly.entity_id
_entity_poly.type
_entity_poly.pdbx_seq_one_letter_code
_entity_poly.pdbx_strand_id
1 'polypeptide(L)'
;MPSTKKALRSKPVSTAPGLVSLLYHLVHATSQGLLDPELARDLGRLIYSEIETLQSASPPSRIDMDLLREAASRFDDTVLQARSSLLIDAKSRIPDLIPAGIHSDRLPPMRNDSPRFAASGKGSVEAKAASAVNDS
;
A
#
# COMPACT_ATOMS: atom_id res chain seq x y z
N MET A 1 -59.10 -2.15 31.10
CA MET A 1 -57.81 -2.75 30.69
C MET A 1 -57.23 -1.90 29.55
N PRO A 2 -56.31 -0.96 29.80
CA PRO A 2 -55.66 -0.26 28.70
C PRO A 2 -54.54 -1.15 28.13
N SER A 3 -54.75 -1.68 26.93
CA SER A 3 -53.73 -2.41 26.16
C SER A 3 -52.56 -1.49 25.82
N THR A 4 -51.40 -1.78 26.39
CA THR A 4 -50.11 -1.20 26.02
C THR A 4 -49.77 -1.58 24.58
N LYS A 5 -50.07 -0.70 23.62
CA LYS A 5 -49.41 -0.72 22.32
C LYS A 5 -47.96 -0.29 22.55
N LYS A 6 -47.09 -1.24 22.91
CA LYS A 6 -45.65 -1.11 22.68
C LYS A 6 -45.50 -0.89 21.19
N ALA A 7 -45.33 0.36 20.78
CA ALA A 7 -44.88 0.69 19.44
C ALA A 7 -43.60 -0.11 19.23
N LEU A 8 -43.66 -1.16 18.40
CA LEU A 8 -42.46 -1.77 17.86
C LEU A 8 -41.68 -0.61 17.25
N ARG A 9 -40.56 -0.25 17.88
CA ARG A 9 -39.55 0.57 17.23
C ARG A 9 -39.04 -0.27 16.07
N SER A 10 -39.73 -0.21 14.93
CA SER A 10 -39.27 -0.81 13.70
C SER A 10 -37.89 -0.22 13.44
N LYS A 11 -36.86 -1.08 13.40
CA LYS A 11 -35.52 -0.67 12.95
C LYS A 11 -35.73 0.14 11.67
N PRO A 12 -35.20 1.38 11.56
CA PRO A 12 -35.37 2.17 10.35
C PRO A 12 -34.89 1.31 9.17
N VAL A 13 -35.74 1.16 8.16
CA VAL A 13 -35.43 0.35 6.99
C VAL A 13 -34.33 1.07 6.22
N SER A 14 -33.21 0.39 6.03
CA SER A 14 -32.12 0.90 5.21
C SER A 14 -32.57 0.99 3.76
N THR A 15 -32.25 2.09 3.10
CA THR A 15 -32.60 2.33 1.70
C THR A 15 -31.33 2.39 0.87
N ALA A 16 -31.38 1.92 -0.38
CA ALA A 16 -30.25 2.00 -1.30
C ALA A 16 -29.66 3.42 -1.42
N PRO A 17 -30.45 4.50 -1.65
CA PRO A 17 -29.89 5.85 -1.71
C PRO A 17 -29.26 6.30 -0.38
N GLY A 18 -29.81 5.89 0.77
CA GLY A 18 -29.23 6.18 2.07
C GLY A 18 -27.87 5.52 2.27
N LEU A 19 -27.73 4.25 1.86
CA LEU A 19 -26.47 3.51 1.96
C LEU A 19 -25.41 4.06 0.98
N VAL A 20 -25.81 4.45 -0.24
CA VAL A 20 -24.92 5.15 -1.20
C VAL A 20 -24.41 6.47 -0.60
N SER A 21 -25.31 7.30 -0.06
CA SER A 21 -24.94 8.57 0.56
C SER A 21 -24.00 8.37 1.75
N LEU A 22 -24.27 7.37 2.59
CA LEU A 22 -23.41 7.04 3.73
C LEU A 22 -22.00 6.64 3.27
N LEU A 23 -21.88 5.76 2.27
CA LEU A 23 -20.58 5.37 1.71
C LEU A 23 -19.80 6.59 1.19
N TYR A 24 -20.45 7.51 0.48
CA TYR A 24 -19.79 8.74 0.01
C TYR A 24 -19.36 9.66 1.15
N HIS A 25 -20.13 9.76 2.23
CA HIS A 25 -19.73 10.50 3.42
C HIS A 25 -18.51 9.87 4.11
N LEU A 26 -18.47 8.54 4.21
CA LEU A 26 -17.31 7.83 4.76
C LEU A 26 -16.07 7.98 3.88
N VAL A 27 -16.22 7.91 2.55
CA VAL A 27 -15.14 8.23 1.59
C VAL A 27 -14.59 9.62 1.89
N HIS A 28 -15.46 10.63 1.93
CA HIS A 28 -15.04 12.02 2.15
C HIS A 28 -14.32 12.20 3.49
N ALA A 29 -14.86 11.67 4.57
CA ALA A 29 -14.27 11.76 5.91
C ALA A 29 -12.90 11.04 5.98
N THR A 30 -12.79 9.87 5.34
CA THR A 30 -11.55 9.08 5.32
C THR A 30 -10.48 9.79 4.47
N SER A 31 -10.82 10.30 3.30
CA SER A 31 -9.89 11.05 2.44
C SER A 31 -9.36 12.33 3.09
N GLN A 32 -10.13 12.94 3.99
CA GLN A 32 -9.70 14.13 4.75
C GLN A 32 -8.91 13.79 6.02
N GLY A 33 -8.71 12.50 6.33
CA GLY A 33 -8.08 12.08 7.58
C GLY A 33 -8.91 12.39 8.83
N LEU A 34 -10.21 12.67 8.67
CA LEU A 34 -11.14 12.90 9.79
C LEU A 34 -11.61 11.60 10.44
N LEU A 35 -11.41 10.47 9.75
CA LEU A 35 -11.82 9.15 10.19
C LEU A 35 -10.61 8.21 10.15
N ASP A 36 -10.39 7.48 11.25
CA ASP A 36 -9.39 6.41 11.32
C ASP A 36 -9.77 5.32 10.29
N PRO A 37 -8.86 4.93 9.37
CA PRO A 37 -9.17 3.94 8.36
C PRO A 37 -9.55 2.56 8.90
N GLU A 38 -9.10 2.16 10.10
CA GLU A 38 -9.55 0.89 10.69
C GLU A 38 -11.01 0.99 11.18
N LEU A 39 -11.39 2.12 11.80
CA LEU A 39 -12.79 2.40 12.13
C LEU A 39 -13.65 2.49 10.86
N ALA A 40 -13.16 3.17 9.81
CA ALA A 40 -13.84 3.23 8.53
C ALA A 40 -14.13 1.83 8.00
N ARG A 41 -13.13 0.94 8.00
CA ARG A 41 -13.26 -0.45 7.57
C ARG A 41 -14.34 -1.21 8.35
N ASP A 42 -14.39 -1.05 9.66
CA ASP A 42 -15.40 -1.71 10.49
C ASP A 42 -16.81 -1.19 10.21
N LEU A 43 -16.97 0.12 9.99
CA LEU A 43 -18.24 0.69 9.50
C LEU A 43 -18.61 0.15 8.13
N GLY A 44 -17.62 -0.02 7.23
CA GLY A 44 -17.81 -0.64 5.91
C GLY A 44 -18.38 -2.05 6.01
N ARG A 45 -17.86 -2.89 6.92
CA ARG A 45 -18.40 -4.24 7.16
C ARG A 45 -19.87 -4.23 7.57
N LEU A 46 -20.26 -3.32 8.46
CA LEU A 46 -21.65 -3.15 8.87
C LEU A 46 -22.53 -2.71 7.70
N ILE A 47 -22.06 -1.77 6.89
CA ILE A 47 -22.77 -1.31 5.69
C ILE A 47 -22.94 -2.46 4.69
N TYR A 48 -21.91 -3.28 4.45
CA TYR A 48 -22.01 -4.43 3.56
C TYR A 48 -23.06 -5.44 4.03
N SER A 49 -23.09 -5.76 5.33
CA SER A 49 -24.16 -6.62 5.86
C SER A 49 -25.55 -6.02 5.63
N GLU A 50 -25.70 -4.70 5.78
CA GLU A 50 -26.98 -4.05 5.56
C GLU A 50 -27.37 -4.02 4.07
N ILE A 51 -26.40 -3.88 3.15
CA ILE A 51 -26.61 -4.04 1.71
C ILE A 51 -27.10 -5.45 1.37
N GLU A 52 -26.49 -6.49 1.95
CA GLU A 52 -26.92 -7.89 1.77
C GLU A 52 -28.35 -8.11 2.30
N THR A 53 -28.67 -7.54 3.46
CA THR A 53 -30.04 -7.62 4.00
C THR A 53 -31.04 -6.90 3.10
N LEU A 54 -30.67 -5.76 2.53
CA LEU A 54 -31.52 -5.00 1.60
C LEU A 54 -31.79 -5.81 0.34
N GLN A 55 -30.76 -6.42 -0.26
CA GLN A 55 -30.89 -7.27 -1.44
C GLN A 55 -31.81 -8.48 -1.18
N SER A 56 -31.75 -9.05 0.02
CA SER A 56 -32.52 -10.23 0.40
C SER A 56 -33.98 -9.91 0.74
N ALA A 57 -34.24 -8.77 1.39
CA ALA A 57 -35.57 -8.39 1.85
C ALA A 57 -36.40 -7.70 0.75
N SER A 58 -35.77 -6.82 -0.03
CA SER A 58 -36.42 -6.07 -1.11
C SER A 58 -35.35 -5.62 -2.11
N PRO A 59 -35.06 -6.42 -3.14
CA PRO A 59 -33.97 -6.14 -4.07
C PRO A 59 -34.17 -4.76 -4.71
N PRO A 60 -33.18 -3.85 -4.59
CA PRO A 60 -33.30 -2.52 -5.13
C PRO A 60 -33.20 -2.53 -6.66
N SER A 61 -33.46 -1.38 -7.30
CA SER A 61 -33.40 -1.29 -8.76
C SER A 61 -31.98 -1.57 -9.26
N ARG A 62 -31.84 -1.95 -10.55
CA ARG A 62 -30.53 -2.15 -11.16
C ARG A 62 -29.64 -0.91 -11.06
N ILE A 63 -30.23 0.27 -11.24
CA ILE A 63 -29.53 1.56 -11.13
C ILE A 63 -29.00 1.75 -9.71
N ASP A 64 -29.83 1.48 -8.70
CA ASP A 64 -29.42 1.58 -7.29
C ASP A 64 -28.30 0.59 -6.95
N MET A 65 -28.36 -0.62 -7.51
CA MET A 65 -27.31 -1.63 -7.34
C MET A 65 -25.99 -1.20 -7.96
N ASP A 66 -26.02 -0.62 -9.16
CA ASP A 66 -24.83 -0.10 -9.84
C ASP A 66 -24.22 1.05 -9.02
N LEU A 67 -25.05 1.96 -8.49
CA LEU A 67 -24.60 3.05 -7.61
C LEU A 67 -24.03 2.55 -6.28
N LEU A 68 -24.65 1.54 -5.66
CA LEU A 68 -24.13 0.91 -4.44
C LEU A 68 -22.76 0.27 -4.69
N ARG A 69 -22.61 -0.42 -5.83
CA ARG A 69 -21.34 -1.05 -6.22
C ARG A 69 -20.26 -0.02 -6.47
N GLU A 70 -20.58 1.07 -7.16
CA GLU A 70 -19.64 2.18 -7.39
C GLU A 70 -19.22 2.82 -6.07
N ALA A 71 -20.16 3.15 -5.20
CA ALA A 71 -19.89 3.76 -3.91
C ALA A 71 -19.06 2.85 -3.00
N ALA A 72 -19.34 1.55 -3.00
CA ALA A 72 -18.57 0.54 -2.28
C ALA A 72 -17.13 0.44 -2.80
N SER A 73 -16.94 0.37 -4.13
CA SER A 73 -15.61 0.34 -4.73
C SER A 73 -14.79 1.56 -4.33
N ARG A 74 -15.37 2.76 -4.43
CA ARG A 74 -14.68 4.00 -4.04
C ARG A 74 -14.33 4.01 -2.55
N PHE A 75 -15.22 3.49 -1.71
CA PHE A 75 -14.99 3.36 -0.29
C PHE A 75 -13.81 2.43 0.00
N ASP A 76 -13.77 1.24 -0.59
CA ASP A 76 -12.69 0.28 -0.41
C ASP A 76 -11.34 0.85 -0.87
N ASP A 77 -11.30 1.48 -2.05
CA ASP A 77 -10.11 2.13 -2.59
C ASP A 77 -9.60 3.24 -1.65
N THR A 78 -10.52 4.05 -1.12
CA THR A 78 -10.18 5.16 -0.21
C THR A 78 -9.61 4.64 1.11
N VAL A 79 -10.24 3.63 1.71
CA VAL A 79 -9.74 3.01 2.95
C VAL A 79 -8.38 2.38 2.71
N LEU A 80 -8.18 1.68 1.60
CA LEU A 80 -6.90 1.08 1.26
C LEU A 80 -5.81 2.16 1.11
N GLN A 81 -6.11 3.26 0.42
CA GLN A 81 -5.20 4.38 0.24
C GLN A 81 -4.86 5.08 1.57
N ALA A 82 -5.84 5.29 2.44
CA ALA A 82 -5.60 5.89 3.75
C ALA A 82 -4.67 5.01 4.60
N ARG A 83 -4.89 3.69 4.59
CA ARG A 83 -4.02 2.72 5.30
C ARG A 83 -2.62 2.69 4.73
N SER A 84 -2.47 2.72 3.41
CA SER A 84 -1.15 2.73 2.78
C SER A 84 -0.38 4.02 3.09
N SER A 85 -1.07 5.17 3.11
CA SER A 85 -0.47 6.43 3.55
C SER A 85 0.07 6.35 4.97
N LEU A 86 -0.71 5.80 5.92
CA LEU A 86 -0.25 5.61 7.30
C LEU A 86 1.00 4.72 7.39
N LEU A 87 1.09 3.67 6.58
CA LEU A 87 2.25 2.79 6.55
C LEU A 87 3.49 3.50 5.98
N ILE A 88 3.31 4.29 4.92
CA ILE A 88 4.38 5.10 4.31
C ILE A 88 4.88 6.15 5.31
N ASP A 89 3.97 6.82 6.00
CA ASP A 89 4.28 7.81 7.03
C ASP A 89 4.98 7.18 8.26
N ALA A 90 4.55 5.99 8.67
CA ALA A 90 5.23 5.27 9.74
C ALA A 90 6.65 4.86 9.32
N LYS A 91 6.81 4.39 8.07
CA LYS A 91 8.12 4.02 7.52
C LYS A 91 9.08 5.21 7.46
N SER A 92 8.61 6.38 7.06
CA SER A 92 9.45 7.58 6.97
C SER A 92 9.91 8.12 8.34
N ARG A 93 9.17 7.78 9.41
CA ARG A 93 9.48 8.17 10.79
C ARG A 93 10.45 7.21 11.49
N ILE A 94 10.67 6.02 10.96
CA ILE A 94 11.72 5.12 11.45
C ILE A 94 13.01 5.59 10.76
N PRO A 95 13.91 6.34 11.43
CA PRO A 95 15.22 6.60 10.86
C PRO A 95 15.86 5.25 10.55
N ASP A 96 16.60 5.15 9.43
CA ASP A 96 17.42 3.97 9.12
C ASP A 96 18.28 3.64 10.35
N LEU A 97 17.83 2.72 11.20
CA LEU A 97 18.58 2.17 12.34
C LEU A 97 19.74 1.28 11.86
N ILE A 98 20.02 1.28 10.56
CA ILE A 98 21.23 0.73 9.97
C ILE A 98 22.17 1.92 9.79
N PRO A 99 23.17 2.12 10.66
CA PRO A 99 24.24 3.04 10.35
C PRO A 99 24.90 2.56 9.05
N ALA A 100 24.64 3.27 7.96
CA ALA A 100 25.47 3.26 6.76
C ALA A 100 26.84 3.86 7.15
N GLY A 101 27.63 3.08 7.87
CA GLY A 101 28.76 3.57 8.64
C GLY A 101 29.64 2.47 9.17
N ILE A 102 29.84 1.39 8.41
CA ILE A 102 31.15 0.74 8.40
C ILE A 102 31.84 1.23 7.13
N HIS A 103 32.51 2.37 7.27
CA HIS A 103 33.47 2.82 6.28
C HIS A 103 34.50 1.70 6.08
N SER A 104 34.51 1.09 4.88
CA SER A 104 35.58 0.21 4.42
C SER A 104 36.92 0.95 4.16
N ASP A 105 37.09 2.16 4.70
CA ASP A 105 38.24 3.03 4.46
C ASP A 105 39.10 3.18 5.73
N ARG A 106 39.87 2.14 6.05
CA ARG A 106 41.26 2.24 6.56
C ARG A 106 41.78 0.85 6.90
N LEU A 107 42.15 0.10 5.86
CA LEU A 107 43.28 -0.81 6.00
C LEU A 107 44.55 0.02 5.77
N PRO A 108 45.55 0.01 6.67
CA PRO A 108 46.84 0.62 6.37
C PRO A 108 47.43 -0.07 5.13
N PRO A 109 48.13 0.66 4.24
CA PRO A 109 48.78 0.04 3.10
C PRO A 109 49.77 -1.00 3.62
N MET A 110 49.52 -2.28 3.29
CA MET A 110 50.48 -3.34 3.50
C MET A 110 51.75 -2.97 2.74
N ARG A 111 52.83 -2.68 3.48
CA ARG A 111 54.18 -2.59 2.92
C ARG A 111 54.51 -3.93 2.28
N ASN A 112 54.45 -4.00 0.95
CA ASN A 112 55.08 -5.05 0.17
C ASN A 112 56.60 -4.79 0.15
N ASP A 113 57.28 -5.13 1.24
CA ASP A 113 58.73 -5.30 1.22
C ASP A 113 59.04 -6.68 0.63
N SER A 114 58.92 -6.81 -0.69
CA SER A 114 59.47 -7.98 -1.41
C SER A 114 60.98 -7.84 -1.55
N PRO A 115 61.77 -8.87 -1.24
CA PRO A 115 63.23 -8.80 -1.31
C PRO A 115 63.69 -8.72 -2.76
N ARG A 116 64.58 -7.76 -3.00
CA ARG A 116 65.22 -7.44 -4.26
C ARG A 116 66.26 -8.51 -4.58
N PHE A 117 65.87 -9.54 -5.34
CA PHE A 117 66.82 -10.44 -5.99
C PHE A 117 67.04 -10.02 -7.45
N ALA A 118 68.29 -9.69 -7.75
CA ALA A 118 68.78 -9.30 -9.06
C ALA A 118 69.05 -10.52 -9.95
N ALA A 119 68.58 -10.48 -11.19
CA ALA A 119 69.14 -11.18 -12.36
C ALA A 119 68.47 -10.55 -13.61
N SER A 120 69.09 -9.62 -14.33
CA SER A 120 70.10 -9.83 -15.39
C SER A 120 69.70 -10.90 -16.40
N GLY A 121 69.21 -10.47 -17.57
CA GLY A 121 68.95 -11.34 -18.73
C GLY A 121 68.38 -10.55 -19.90
N LYS A 122 69.13 -10.52 -21.00
CA LYS A 122 68.96 -9.67 -22.19
C LYS A 122 68.02 -10.26 -23.24
N GLY A 123 67.43 -9.36 -24.04
CA GLY A 123 66.99 -9.57 -25.43
C GLY A 123 65.61 -10.21 -25.60
N SER A 124 64.89 -10.05 -26.71
CA SER A 124 65.05 -9.27 -27.94
C SER A 124 63.77 -9.52 -28.78
N VAL A 125 63.42 -8.57 -29.66
CA VAL A 125 62.61 -8.70 -30.91
C VAL A 125 61.07 -8.88 -30.84
N GLU A 126 60.37 -7.77 -31.16
CA GLU A 126 59.51 -7.55 -32.35
C GLU A 126 58.52 -8.65 -32.85
N ALA A 127 57.23 -8.29 -32.95
CA ALA A 127 56.26 -8.51 -34.05
C ALA A 127 54.83 -8.28 -33.50
N LYS A 128 54.04 -7.28 -33.90
CA LYS A 128 53.38 -6.97 -35.19
C LYS A 128 52.08 -7.78 -35.46
N ALA A 129 51.00 -7.00 -35.56
CA ALA A 129 49.77 -7.14 -36.38
C ALA A 129 48.53 -7.88 -35.87
N ALA A 130 47.41 -7.12 -35.98
CA ALA A 130 46.07 -7.47 -36.49
C ALA A 130 45.22 -8.45 -35.68
N SER A 131 43.89 -8.50 -35.72
CA SER A 131 42.74 -7.73 -36.24
C SER A 131 41.52 -8.66 -35.99
N ALA A 132 40.29 -8.15 -36.17
CA ALA A 132 38.97 -8.82 -36.13
C ALA A 132 38.29 -8.75 -34.75
N VAL A 133 37.24 -7.96 -34.52
CA VAL A 133 35.90 -7.95 -35.16
C VAL A 133 35.28 -9.34 -35.13
N ASN A 134 34.31 -9.55 -34.23
CA ASN A 134 33.34 -10.61 -34.40
C ASN A 134 31.96 -10.12 -33.92
N ASP A 135 31.06 -10.06 -34.89
CA ASP A 135 29.61 -9.91 -34.78
C ASP A 135 29.01 -11.29 -34.47
N SER A 136 27.97 -11.34 -33.63
CA SER A 136 26.91 -12.36 -33.64
C SER A 136 25.69 -11.84 -32.88
#